data_AF-A0A444JF24-F1
#
_entry.id   AF-A0A444JF24-F1
#
_cell.length_a   1.000
_cell.length_b   1.000
_cell.length_c   1.000
_cell.angle_alpha   90.00
_cell.angle_beta   90.00
_cell.angle_gamma   90.00
#
_symmetry.space_group_name_H-M   'P 1'
#
loop_
_entity.id
_entity.type
_entity.pdbx_description
1 polymer ?
#
loop_
_entity_poly.entity_id
_entity_poly.type
_entity_poly.pdbx_seq_one_letter_code
_entity_poly.pdbx_strand_id
1 'polypeptide(L)'
;MQPSGIISLITDFGLIDPYVGQMKGAILRRNPGAQLVDLSHAIPRQDIIGAAIVLHSSYAFFPAGTVHLVVVDPGVGSQRRILAAAGDEQIFVAPDNGILSLLLRDGIISRVYCVEQKEFFADTVSSTFHGRDIMGPVAAVLAGGLDVDAVGSEVSPDSCVCLNLPVACVSGGKVTGQVLQ
;
A
#
# COMPACT_ATOMS: atom_id res chain seq x y z
N MET A 1 4.97 -17.58 -3.17
CA MET A 1 4.08 -17.61 -1.97
C MET A 1 2.70 -18.08 -2.41
N GLN A 2 1.98 -18.88 -1.62
CA GLN A 2 0.60 -19.24 -1.98
C GLN A 2 -0.31 -18.02 -1.76
N PRO A 3 -1.08 -17.57 -2.77
CA PRO A 3 -1.99 -16.44 -2.59
C PRO A 3 -3.15 -16.81 -1.67
N SER A 4 -3.55 -15.89 -0.78
CA SER A 4 -4.77 -16.05 0.04
C SER A 4 -6.04 -15.66 -0.72
N GLY A 5 -5.89 -14.93 -1.84
CA GLY A 5 -6.99 -14.31 -2.57
C GLY A 5 -7.55 -13.05 -1.90
N ILE A 6 -7.00 -12.63 -0.74
CA ILE A 6 -7.47 -11.47 0.02
C ILE A 6 -6.69 -10.22 -0.40
N ILE A 7 -7.43 -9.13 -0.60
CA ILE A 7 -6.87 -7.79 -0.76
C ILE A 7 -7.46 -6.88 0.31
N SER A 8 -6.62 -6.41 1.23
CA SER A 8 -7.04 -5.40 2.21
C SER A 8 -6.88 -3.99 1.63
N LEU A 9 -7.79 -3.07 1.93
CA LEU A 9 -7.80 -1.72 1.36
C LEU A 9 -7.69 -0.63 2.43
N ILE A 10 -6.72 0.26 2.26
CA ILE A 10 -6.57 1.49 3.05
C ILE A 10 -6.54 2.69 2.10
N THR A 11 -7.42 3.68 2.25
CA THR A 11 -7.43 4.91 1.44
C THR A 11 -7.87 6.15 2.22
N ASP A 12 -7.63 7.33 1.63
CA ASP A 12 -8.12 8.64 2.11
C ASP A 12 -9.31 9.18 1.28
N PHE A 13 -9.99 8.30 0.55
CA PHE A 13 -11.05 8.68 -0.40
C PHE A 13 -12.38 9.06 0.27
N GLY A 14 -12.59 8.61 1.51
CA GLY A 14 -13.91 8.58 2.13
C GLY A 14 -14.84 7.57 1.45
N LEU A 15 -16.09 7.56 1.90
CA LEU A 15 -17.15 6.69 1.39
C LEU A 15 -18.29 7.45 0.69
N ILE A 16 -18.17 8.78 0.58
CA ILE A 16 -19.18 9.63 -0.05
C ILE A 16 -19.05 9.56 -1.58
N ASP A 17 -17.81 9.63 -2.08
CA ASP A 17 -17.50 9.66 -3.50
C ASP A 17 -17.30 8.23 -4.06
N PRO A 18 -17.44 8.02 -5.39
CA PRO A 18 -17.44 6.69 -5.98
C PRO A 18 -16.05 6.03 -6.06
N TYR A 19 -14.99 6.71 -5.63
CA TYR A 19 -13.60 6.29 -5.87
C TYR A 19 -13.32 4.88 -5.32
N VAL A 20 -13.75 4.57 -4.10
CA VAL A 20 -13.60 3.22 -3.52
C VAL A 20 -14.29 2.17 -4.40
N GLY A 21 -15.56 2.42 -4.77
CA GLY A 21 -16.32 1.51 -5.63
C GLY A 21 -15.68 1.29 -7.00
N GLN A 22 -15.17 2.34 -7.63
CA GLN A 22 -14.48 2.24 -8.92
C GLN A 22 -13.18 1.44 -8.82
N MET A 23 -12.37 1.66 -7.78
CA MET A 23 -11.14 0.91 -7.55
C MET A 23 -11.44 -0.58 -7.31
N LYS A 24 -12.44 -0.89 -6.49
CA LYS A 24 -12.90 -2.27 -6.28
C LYS A 24 -13.39 -2.93 -7.56
N GLY A 25 -14.15 -2.20 -8.39
CA GLY A 25 -14.59 -2.68 -9.70
C GLY A 25 -13.42 -3.00 -10.64
N ALA A 26 -12.38 -2.17 -10.64
CA ALA A 26 -11.17 -2.42 -11.42
C ALA A 26 -10.41 -3.67 -10.94
N ILE A 27 -10.31 -3.84 -9.62
CA ILE A 27 -9.72 -5.05 -9.01
C ILE A 27 -10.51 -6.31 -9.43
N LEU A 28 -11.83 -6.30 -9.23
CA LEU A 28 -12.69 -7.46 -9.53
C LEU A 28 -12.76 -7.79 -11.03
N ARG A 29 -12.55 -6.82 -11.91
CA ARG A 29 -12.45 -7.08 -13.36
C ARG A 29 -11.20 -7.91 -13.70
N ARG A 30 -10.11 -7.74 -12.95
CA ARG A 30 -8.85 -8.47 -13.14
C ARG A 30 -8.82 -9.79 -12.36
N ASN A 31 -9.37 -9.81 -11.15
CA ASN A 31 -9.48 -11.00 -10.33
C ASN A 31 -10.90 -11.09 -9.72
N PRO A 32 -11.86 -11.73 -10.42
CA PRO A 32 -13.23 -11.87 -9.95
C PRO A 32 -13.38 -12.67 -8.65
N GLY A 33 -12.36 -13.48 -8.30
CA GLY A 33 -12.35 -14.29 -7.08
C GLY A 33 -11.73 -13.58 -5.87
N ALA A 34 -11.25 -12.35 -6.00
CA ALA A 34 -10.60 -11.64 -4.91
C ALA A 34 -11.59 -11.30 -3.79
N GLN A 35 -11.20 -11.59 -2.55
CA GLN A 35 -11.92 -11.15 -1.35
C GLN A 35 -11.40 -9.78 -0.92
N LEU A 36 -12.24 -8.75 -1.04
CA LEU A 36 -11.88 -7.37 -0.70
C LEU A 36 -12.27 -7.07 0.76
N VAL A 37 -11.30 -6.63 1.55
CA VAL A 37 -11.51 -6.27 2.96
C VAL A 37 -11.14 -4.80 3.16
N ASP A 38 -12.11 -3.98 3.52
CA ASP A 38 -11.85 -2.57 3.82
C ASP A 38 -11.28 -2.44 5.23
N LEU A 39 -10.03 -1.99 5.35
CA LEU A 39 -9.44 -1.64 6.64
C LEU A 39 -9.85 -0.23 7.04
N SER A 40 -9.66 0.74 6.15
CA SER A 40 -10.17 2.09 6.34
C SER A 40 -10.19 2.87 5.04
N HIS A 41 -11.28 3.58 4.78
CA HIS A 41 -11.34 4.62 3.74
C HIS A 41 -11.42 6.02 4.35
N ALA A 42 -11.23 6.11 5.67
CA ALA A 42 -11.40 7.33 6.45
C ALA A 42 -10.06 7.89 6.94
N ILE A 43 -8.94 7.48 6.34
CA ILE A 43 -7.66 8.14 6.58
C ILE A 43 -7.84 9.63 6.23
N PRO A 44 -7.41 10.57 7.09
CA PRO A 44 -7.46 11.98 6.76
C PRO A 44 -6.76 12.24 5.43
N ARG A 45 -7.27 13.20 4.66
CA ARG A 45 -6.75 13.49 3.32
C ARG A 45 -5.24 13.72 3.37
N GLN A 46 -4.51 12.96 2.55
CA GLN A 46 -3.05 13.04 2.39
C GLN A 46 -2.25 12.67 3.65
N ASP A 47 -2.87 12.04 4.65
CA ASP A 47 -2.18 11.65 5.88
C ASP A 47 -1.40 10.34 5.71
N ILE A 48 -0.17 10.48 5.21
CA ILE A 48 0.76 9.37 4.97
C ILE A 48 1.15 8.67 6.28
N ILE A 49 1.26 9.42 7.39
CA ILE A 49 1.63 8.87 8.70
C ILE A 49 0.47 8.02 9.24
N GLY A 50 -0.75 8.55 9.22
CA GLY A 50 -1.95 7.81 9.63
C GLY A 50 -2.14 6.53 8.82
N ALA A 51 -1.95 6.58 7.50
CA ALA A 51 -1.99 5.40 6.64
C ALA A 51 -0.92 4.35 7.02
N ALA A 52 0.31 4.79 7.30
CA ALA A 52 1.40 3.90 7.73
C ALA A 52 1.08 3.21 9.06
N ILE A 53 0.52 3.95 10.03
CA ILE A 53 0.13 3.42 11.35
C ILE A 53 -0.99 2.39 11.21
N VAL A 54 -2.03 2.70 10.42
CA VAL A 54 -3.14 1.76 10.18
C VAL A 54 -2.63 0.49 9.51
N LEU A 55 -1.76 0.60 8.50
CA LEU A 55 -1.14 -0.57 7.86
C LEU A 55 -0.33 -1.41 8.86
N HIS A 56 0.61 -0.77 9.57
CA HIS A 56 1.50 -1.42 10.52
C HIS A 56 0.77 -2.14 11.65
N SER A 57 -0.29 -1.53 12.18
CA SER A 57 -1.10 -2.12 13.25
C SER A 57 -2.10 -3.19 12.79
N SER A 58 -2.32 -3.36 11.48
CA SER A 58 -3.37 -4.23 10.95
C SER A 58 -2.86 -5.46 10.20
N TYR A 59 -1.73 -5.36 9.50
CA TYR A 59 -1.34 -6.36 8.50
C TYR A 59 -1.14 -7.77 9.10
N ALA A 60 -0.57 -7.86 10.31
CA ALA A 60 -0.29 -9.12 10.99
C ALA A 60 -1.54 -9.94 11.37
N PHE A 61 -2.74 -9.35 11.31
CA PHE A 61 -4.00 -10.06 11.55
C PHE A 61 -4.55 -10.74 10.30
N PHE A 62 -3.93 -10.54 9.14
CA PHE A 62 -4.30 -11.21 7.90
C PHE A 62 -3.47 -12.48 7.69
N PRO A 63 -4.02 -13.49 7.00
CA PRO A 63 -3.27 -14.70 6.71
C PRO A 63 -2.14 -14.42 5.71
N ALA A 64 -1.11 -15.26 5.74
CA ALA A 64 -0.08 -15.32 4.70
C ALA A 64 -0.71 -15.38 3.30
N GLY A 65 -0.05 -14.75 2.32
CA GLY A 65 -0.54 -14.60 0.95
C GLY A 65 -1.46 -13.41 0.72
N THR A 66 -1.76 -12.60 1.75
CA THR A 66 -2.59 -11.40 1.61
C THR A 66 -1.85 -10.27 0.92
N VAL A 67 -2.57 -9.52 0.09
CA VAL A 67 -2.11 -8.28 -0.52
C VAL A 67 -2.72 -7.07 0.20
N HIS A 68 -1.90 -6.20 0.76
CA HIS A 68 -2.34 -4.93 1.33
C HIS A 68 -2.18 -3.82 0.30
N LEU A 69 -3.30 -3.29 -0.18
CA LEU A 69 -3.32 -2.15 -1.09
C LEU A 69 -3.62 -0.87 -0.30
N VAL A 70 -2.63 0.03 -0.27
CA VAL A 70 -2.72 1.31 0.43
C VAL A 70 -2.61 2.47 -0.55
N VAL A 71 -3.67 3.27 -0.65
CA VAL A 71 -3.77 4.40 -1.57
C VAL A 71 -4.08 5.68 -0.80
N VAL A 72 -3.02 6.30 -0.28
CA VAL A 72 -3.00 7.68 0.22
C VAL A 72 -1.88 8.38 -0.53
N ASP A 73 -2.23 9.08 -1.61
CA ASP A 73 -1.27 9.44 -2.66
C ASP A 73 -1.41 10.91 -3.11
N PRO A 74 -0.95 11.89 -2.30
CA PRO A 74 -0.92 13.29 -2.71
C PRO A 74 -0.04 13.55 -3.94
N GLY A 75 0.90 12.64 -4.23
CA GLY A 75 1.83 12.72 -5.36
C GLY A 75 1.34 12.03 -6.63
N VAL A 76 0.06 11.66 -6.73
CA VAL A 76 -0.50 10.99 -7.91
C VAL A 76 -0.21 11.80 -9.19
N GLY A 77 0.10 11.11 -10.28
CA GLY A 77 0.46 11.74 -11.56
C GLY A 77 1.86 12.39 -11.61
N SER A 78 2.62 12.36 -10.52
CA SER A 78 4.03 12.78 -10.49
C SER A 78 4.99 11.66 -10.89
N GLN A 79 6.30 11.90 -10.73
CA GLN A 79 7.36 10.91 -10.97
C GLN A 79 7.56 9.92 -9.80
N ARG A 80 6.71 9.96 -8.76
CA ARG A 80 6.82 9.07 -7.60
C ARG A 80 6.58 7.61 -7.99
N ARG A 81 7.44 6.70 -7.50
CA ARG A 81 7.36 5.26 -7.81
C ARG A 81 6.09 4.65 -7.21
N ILE A 82 5.55 3.61 -7.84
CA ILE A 82 4.60 2.67 -7.21
C ILE A 82 5.42 1.46 -6.80
N LEU A 83 5.29 1.00 -5.56
CA LEU A 83 6.01 -0.15 -5.04
C LEU A 83 5.08 -1.34 -4.84
N ALA A 84 5.62 -2.53 -5.10
CA ALA A 84 5.14 -3.79 -4.57
C ALA A 84 6.27 -4.36 -3.70
N ALA A 85 6.00 -4.53 -2.41
CA ALA A 85 6.97 -5.04 -1.44
C ALA A 85 6.49 -6.36 -0.86
N ALA A 86 7.41 -7.25 -0.51
CA ALA A 86 7.10 -8.53 0.12
C ALA A 86 7.84 -8.68 1.46
N GLY A 87 7.13 -9.20 2.45
CA GLY A 87 7.60 -9.34 3.82
C GLY A 87 6.59 -10.09 4.68
N ASP A 88 7.07 -10.85 5.67
CA ASP A 88 6.24 -11.62 6.61
C ASP A 88 5.11 -12.42 5.93
N GLU A 89 5.49 -13.12 4.85
CA GLU A 89 4.60 -13.90 4.00
C GLU A 89 3.39 -13.12 3.43
N GLN A 90 3.51 -11.81 3.25
CA GLN A 90 2.46 -10.94 2.69
C GLN A 90 3.05 -9.95 1.68
N ILE A 91 2.19 -9.28 0.92
CA ILE A 91 2.57 -8.32 -0.13
C ILE A 91 1.93 -6.97 0.14
N PHE A 92 2.66 -5.89 -0.09
CA PHE A 92 2.24 -4.51 0.14
C PHE A 92 2.34 -3.71 -1.15
N VAL A 93 1.24 -3.12 -1.62
CA VAL A 93 1.19 -2.27 -2.81
C VAL A 93 0.85 -0.85 -2.38
N ALA A 94 1.75 0.10 -2.62
CA ALA A 94 1.62 1.48 -2.16
C ALA A 94 2.43 2.47 -3.02
N PRO A 95 2.11 3.77 -2.99
CA PRO A 95 3.02 4.80 -3.48
C PRO A 95 4.32 4.86 -2.65
N ASP A 96 5.44 5.13 -3.30
CA ASP A 96 6.72 5.40 -2.65
C ASP A 96 6.77 6.82 -2.07
N ASN A 97 6.02 7.02 -0.99
CA ASN A 97 5.90 8.32 -0.33
C ASN A 97 6.09 8.24 1.19
N GLY A 98 6.48 7.08 1.70
CA GLY A 98 6.67 6.84 3.14
C GLY A 98 5.64 5.94 3.81
N ILE A 99 4.56 5.50 3.15
CA ILE A 99 3.57 4.60 3.76
C ILE A 99 4.20 3.32 4.32
N LEU A 100 5.21 2.77 3.64
CA LEU A 100 5.86 1.52 4.05
C LEU A 100 6.94 1.70 5.13
N SER A 101 7.14 2.92 5.65
CA SER A 101 8.27 3.25 6.54
C SER A 101 8.35 2.39 7.79
N LEU A 102 7.21 2.13 8.45
CA LEU A 102 7.19 1.35 9.70
C LEU A 102 7.57 -0.11 9.44
N LEU A 103 7.06 -0.70 8.37
CA LEU A 103 7.39 -2.07 7.98
C LEU A 103 8.85 -2.22 7.53
N LEU A 104 9.40 -1.22 6.83
CA LEU A 104 10.81 -1.18 6.45
C LEU A 104 11.72 -1.09 7.69
N ARG A 105 11.38 -0.23 8.66
CA ARG A 105 12.16 -0.05 9.90
C ARG A 105 12.19 -1.29 10.78
N ASP A 106 11.08 -1.99 10.86
CA ASP A 106 10.96 -3.22 11.65
C ASP A 106 11.61 -4.42 10.95
N GLY A 107 12.14 -4.25 9.73
CA GLY A 107 12.77 -5.33 8.95
C GLY A 107 11.76 -6.36 8.43
N ILE A 108 10.48 -6.02 8.39
CA ILE A 108 9.40 -6.88 7.92
C ILE A 108 9.51 -7.05 6.40
N ILE A 109 9.70 -5.94 5.67
CA ILE A 109 9.86 -5.94 4.22
C ILE A 109 11.27 -6.37 3.86
N SER A 110 11.38 -7.40 3.02
CA SER A 110 12.66 -7.99 2.60
C SER A 110 12.96 -7.79 1.12
N ARG A 111 11.93 -7.67 0.28
CA ARG A 111 12.05 -7.47 -1.17
C ARG A 111 11.14 -6.34 -1.61
N VAL A 112 11.61 -5.47 -2.49
CA VAL A 112 10.83 -4.34 -3.01
C VAL A 112 11.02 -4.24 -4.52
N TYR A 113 9.91 -4.04 -5.23
CA TYR A 113 9.88 -3.92 -6.69
C TYR A 113 9.14 -2.65 -7.10
N CYS A 114 9.63 -2.02 -8.17
CA CYS A 114 8.90 -0.95 -8.85
C CYS A 114 7.84 -1.57 -9.75
N VAL A 115 6.62 -1.03 -9.67
CA VAL A 115 5.50 -1.46 -10.51
C VAL A 115 5.60 -0.76 -11.86
N GLU A 116 6.08 -1.48 -12.86
CA GLU A 116 6.46 -0.95 -14.18
C GLU A 116 5.81 -1.71 -15.34
N GLN A 117 5.37 -2.95 -15.11
CA GLN A 117 4.76 -3.78 -16.14
C GLN A 117 3.34 -3.34 -16.50
N LYS A 118 3.24 -2.64 -17.63
CA LYS A 118 2.00 -2.05 -18.13
C LYS A 118 0.91 -3.06 -18.47
N GLU A 119 1.26 -4.33 -18.73
CA GLU A 119 0.28 -5.38 -19.01
C GLU A 119 -0.68 -5.64 -17.83
N PHE A 120 -0.24 -5.32 -16.61
CA PHE A 120 -1.06 -5.42 -15.41
C PHE A 120 -1.91 -4.18 -15.15
N PHE A 121 -1.74 -3.09 -15.89
CA PHE A 121 -2.45 -1.84 -15.66
C PHE A 121 -3.82 -1.86 -16.35
N ALA A 122 -4.64 -0.83 -16.12
CA ALA A 122 -5.82 -0.59 -16.94
C ALA A 122 -5.43 -0.17 -18.36
N ASP A 123 -6.32 -0.40 -19.34
CA ASP A 123 -6.11 0.00 -20.74
C ASP A 123 -5.84 1.50 -20.89
N THR A 124 -6.48 2.31 -20.03
CA THR A 124 -6.30 3.75 -19.94
C THR A 124 -5.88 4.12 -18.53
N VAL A 125 -4.73 4.79 -18.41
CA VAL A 125 -4.21 5.28 -17.12
C VAL A 125 -4.49 6.78 -16.99
N SER A 126 -5.29 7.15 -16.00
CA SER A 126 -5.62 8.53 -15.67
C SER A 126 -4.52 9.16 -14.82
N SER A 127 -4.21 10.43 -15.05
CA SER A 127 -3.21 11.16 -14.27
C SER A 127 -3.57 11.34 -12.80
N THR A 128 -4.86 11.25 -12.45
CA THR A 128 -5.36 11.54 -11.10
C THR A 128 -5.83 10.31 -10.33
N PHE A 129 -5.81 9.11 -10.92
CA PHE A 129 -6.38 7.94 -10.26
C PHE A 129 -5.59 6.63 -10.47
N HIS A 130 -4.29 6.67 -10.16
CA HIS A 130 -3.44 5.48 -10.19
C HIS A 130 -3.88 4.36 -9.23
N GLY A 131 -4.66 4.66 -8.19
CA GLY A 131 -5.29 3.64 -7.34
C GLY A 131 -6.20 2.69 -8.13
N ARG A 132 -7.05 3.23 -8.99
CA ARG A 132 -7.95 2.47 -9.87
C ARG A 132 -7.21 1.89 -11.07
N ASP A 133 -6.33 2.67 -11.68
CA ASP A 133 -5.79 2.33 -13.00
C ASP A 133 -4.49 1.52 -12.95
N ILE A 134 -3.77 1.50 -11.83
CA ILE A 134 -2.49 0.79 -11.68
C ILE A 134 -2.49 -0.10 -10.44
N MET A 135 -2.56 0.50 -9.25
CA MET A 135 -2.31 -0.22 -7.99
C MET A 135 -3.38 -1.28 -7.70
N GLY A 136 -4.66 -0.98 -7.96
CA GLY A 136 -5.75 -1.94 -7.87
C GLY A 136 -5.56 -3.16 -8.80
N PRO A 137 -5.45 -2.96 -10.12
CA PRO A 137 -5.17 -4.04 -11.07
C PRO A 137 -3.92 -4.88 -10.72
N VAL A 138 -2.85 -4.24 -10.25
CA VAL A 138 -1.62 -4.92 -9.81
C VAL A 138 -1.87 -5.75 -8.54
N ALA A 139 -2.55 -5.19 -7.54
CA ALA A 139 -2.95 -5.95 -6.36
C ALA A 139 -3.83 -7.16 -6.71
N ALA A 140 -4.69 -7.02 -7.74
CA ALA A 140 -5.56 -8.09 -8.21
C ALA A 140 -4.78 -9.31 -8.75
N VAL A 141 -3.77 -9.06 -9.59
CA VAL A 141 -2.94 -10.14 -10.17
C VAL A 141 -1.99 -10.76 -9.14
N LEU A 142 -1.46 -9.97 -8.21
CA LEU A 142 -0.65 -10.46 -7.08
C LEU A 142 -1.48 -11.36 -6.15
N ALA A 143 -2.70 -10.96 -5.81
CA ALA A 143 -3.63 -11.79 -5.05
C ALA A 143 -4.13 -13.02 -5.85
N GLY A 144 -3.94 -13.03 -7.18
CA GLY A 144 -4.16 -14.17 -8.05
C GLY A 144 -2.97 -15.13 -8.14
N GLY A 145 -1.85 -14.84 -7.47
CA GLY A 145 -0.66 -15.69 -7.42
C GLY A 145 0.46 -15.30 -8.37
N LEU A 146 0.41 -14.13 -9.00
CA LEU A 146 1.57 -13.57 -9.69
C LEU A 146 2.71 -13.36 -8.68
N ASP A 147 3.93 -13.76 -9.04
CA ASP A 147 5.10 -13.47 -8.20
C ASP A 147 5.38 -11.97 -8.17
N VAL A 148 5.83 -11.47 -7.03
CA VAL A 148 6.02 -10.03 -6.79
C VAL A 148 7.13 -9.45 -7.67
N ASP A 149 8.13 -10.25 -8.04
CA ASP A 149 9.22 -9.82 -8.94
C ASP A 149 8.77 -9.63 -10.39
N ALA A 150 7.62 -10.18 -10.78
CA ALA A 150 7.11 -10.03 -12.12
C ALA A 150 6.63 -8.59 -12.40
N VAL A 151 6.38 -7.76 -11.39
CA VAL A 151 5.77 -6.43 -11.56
C VAL A 151 6.74 -5.35 -12.07
N GLY A 152 8.05 -5.60 -12.02
CA GLY A 152 9.09 -4.71 -12.54
C GLY A 152 10.42 -4.86 -11.82
N SER A 153 11.25 -3.82 -11.89
CA SER A 153 12.63 -3.87 -11.39
C SER A 153 12.73 -3.92 -9.85
N GLU A 154 13.67 -4.70 -9.34
CA GLU A 154 13.98 -4.74 -7.91
C GLU A 154 14.67 -3.45 -7.46
N VAL A 155 14.30 -2.97 -6.28
CA VAL A 155 14.92 -1.79 -5.65
C VAL A 155 15.34 -2.11 -4.22
N SER A 156 16.44 -1.49 -3.79
CA SER A 156 16.90 -1.63 -2.41
C SER A 156 15.86 -1.04 -1.44
N PRO A 157 15.50 -1.75 -0.35
CA PRO A 157 14.69 -1.20 0.74
C PRO A 157 15.21 0.14 1.27
N ASP A 158 16.53 0.32 1.31
CA ASP A 158 17.18 1.56 1.77
C ASP A 158 16.95 2.75 0.82
N SER A 159 16.55 2.49 -0.43
CA SER A 159 16.23 3.52 -1.41
C SER A 159 14.77 4.01 -1.33
N CYS A 160 13.92 3.36 -0.53
CA CYS A 160 12.53 3.74 -0.38
C CYS A 160 12.39 5.02 0.45
N VAL A 161 11.37 5.82 0.13
CA VAL A 161 11.05 7.01 0.91
C VAL A 161 10.66 6.59 2.33
N CYS A 162 11.31 7.17 3.34
CA CYS A 162 11.02 6.94 4.75
C CYS A 162 10.52 8.21 5.45
N LEU A 163 9.43 8.09 6.19
CA LEU A 163 8.84 9.15 7.01
C LEU A 163 9.77 9.56 8.13
N ASN A 164 9.96 10.86 8.34
CA ASN A 164 10.62 11.35 9.54
C ASN A 164 9.61 11.36 10.71
N LEU A 165 9.58 10.28 11.50
CA LEU A 165 8.66 10.16 12.63
C LEU A 165 9.18 10.92 13.85
N PRO A 166 8.30 11.59 14.61
CA PRO A 166 8.72 12.27 15.83
C PRO A 166 9.24 11.26 16.86
N VAL A 167 10.41 11.55 17.43
CA VAL A 167 11.03 10.73 18.46
C VAL A 167 10.64 11.28 19.84
N ALA A 168 10.16 10.40 20.72
CA ALA A 168 9.89 10.78 22.11
C ALA A 168 11.19 11.15 22.83
N CYS A 169 11.18 12.26 23.55
CA CYS A 169 12.32 12.73 24.33
C CYS A 169 12.10 12.45 25.81
N VAL A 170 13.06 11.76 26.44
CA VAL A 170 13.07 11.48 27.88
C VAL A 170 14.10 12.37 28.55
N SER A 171 13.67 13.27 29.43
CA SER A 171 14.57 14.16 30.17
C SER A 171 13.98 14.55 31.53
N GLY A 172 14.80 14.52 32.58
CA GLY A 172 14.42 14.96 33.92
C GLY A 172 13.19 14.24 34.51
N GLY A 173 13.02 12.95 34.22
CA GLY A 173 11.85 12.17 34.67
C GLY A 173 10.56 12.48 33.92
N LYS A 174 10.61 13.23 32.81
CA LYS A 174 9.47 13.50 31.92
C LYS A 174 9.70 12.87 30.55
N VAL A 175 8.60 12.48 29.91
CA VAL A 175 8.58 12.03 28.51
C VAL A 175 7.74 13.03 27.72
N THR A 176 8.29 13.59 26.65
CA THR A 176 7.60 14.49 25.72
C THR A 176 7.55 13.84 24.34
N GLY A 177 6.39 13.87 23.70
CA GLY A 177 6.19 13.33 22.36
C GLY A 177 5.04 14.01 21.65
N GLN A 178 4.75 13.54 20.44
CA GLN A 178 3.62 13.99 19.63
C GLN A 178 2.55 12.91 19.60
N VAL A 179 1.29 13.28 19.78
CA VAL A 179 0.16 12.39 19.52
C VAL A 179 0.04 12.22 18.00
N LEU A 180 0.20 10.98 17.54
CA LEU A 180 -0.10 10.58 16.17
C LEU A 180 -1.53 10.00 16.18
N GLN A 181 -2.33 10.39 15.19
CA GLN A 181 -3.68 9.86 14.98
C GLN A 181 -3.72 8.99 13.73
#